data_AF-A0A2N1NKF0-F1
#
_entry.id   AF-A0A2N1NKF0-F1
#
_cell.length_a   1.000
_cell.length_b   1.000
_cell.length_c   1.000
_cell.angle_alpha   90.00
_cell.angle_beta   90.00
_cell.angle_gamma   90.00
#
_symmetry.space_group_name_H-M   'P 1'
#
loop_
_entity.id
_entity.type
_entity.pdbx_description
1 polymer ?
#
loop_
_entity_poly.entity_id
_entity_poly.type
_entity_poly.pdbx_seq_one_letter_code
_entity_poly.pdbx_strand_id
1 'polypeptide(L)'
;MAMNNSSMSPINHQITHGDIDWYYTKKWINFNPTDTPTSIKLRNIQSSKIKKATFNYPTRDILQRNYPLLYPLGRINCTECSLDEDTNSHIGLCPVHRQAIQTLLSKFKKKLIDLIKTNHTSSFSFDIESRINNSNMFKLLPDIIDIARQLITSPESVFHKNNHGYYFYII
;
A
#
# COMPACT_ATOMS: atom_id res chain seq x y z
N MET A 1 12.26 17.23 -19.33
CA MET A 1 12.10 15.77 -19.58
C MET A 1 10.82 15.32 -18.90
N ALA A 2 9.98 14.54 -19.61
CA ALA A 2 8.53 14.45 -19.42
C ALA A 2 8.06 14.10 -17.99
N MET A 3 7.58 15.10 -17.25
CA MET A 3 6.83 14.95 -15.99
C MET A 3 5.36 15.37 -16.13
N ASN A 4 4.77 15.20 -17.32
CA ASN A 4 3.31 15.32 -17.52
C ASN A 4 2.71 13.92 -17.73
N ASN A 5 2.80 13.07 -16.70
CA ASN A 5 1.98 11.87 -16.66
C ASN A 5 1.16 11.92 -15.38
N SER A 6 -0.15 12.06 -15.52
CA SER A 6 -1.08 12.10 -14.38
C SER A 6 -0.99 10.83 -13.52
N SER A 7 -0.57 9.69 -14.07
CA SER A 7 -0.34 8.47 -13.29
C SER A 7 0.84 8.55 -12.32
N MET A 8 1.74 9.54 -12.50
CA MET A 8 2.88 9.79 -11.59
C MET A 8 2.62 10.93 -10.59
N SER A 9 1.50 11.67 -10.72
CA SER A 9 1.03 12.61 -9.69
C SER A 9 1.05 12.03 -8.26
N PRO A 10 0.59 10.78 -8.05
CA PRO A 10 0.76 10.05 -6.78
C PRO A 10 2.17 10.14 -6.18
N ILE A 11 3.17 9.82 -6.99
CA ILE A 11 4.58 9.71 -6.59
C ILE A 11 5.15 11.11 -6.40
N ASN A 12 4.85 12.03 -7.30
CA ASN A 12 5.29 13.42 -7.22
C ASN A 12 4.82 14.08 -5.92
N HIS A 13 3.56 13.85 -5.53
CA HIS A 13 3.06 14.33 -4.25
C HIS A 13 3.85 13.75 -3.07
N GLN A 14 4.15 12.44 -3.09
CA GLN A 14 4.89 11.77 -2.02
C GLN A 14 6.37 12.18 -1.94
N ILE A 15 7.01 12.52 -3.06
CA ILE A 15 8.37 13.07 -3.05
C ILE A 15 8.40 14.40 -2.29
N THR A 16 7.37 15.23 -2.47
CA THR A 16 7.34 16.60 -1.92
C THR A 16 6.76 16.68 -0.51
N HIS A 17 5.75 15.85 -0.21
CA HIS A 17 4.95 15.97 1.02
C HIS A 17 4.80 14.67 1.80
N GLY A 18 5.39 13.58 1.31
CA GLY A 18 5.24 12.25 1.90
C GLY A 18 6.38 11.89 2.86
N ASP A 19 6.09 10.96 3.76
CA ASP A 19 7.08 10.35 4.67
C ASP A 19 7.83 9.17 4.02
N ILE A 20 7.95 9.14 2.69
CA ILE A 20 8.63 8.06 1.98
C ILE A 20 10.14 8.18 2.20
N ASP A 21 10.71 7.20 2.90
CA ASP A 21 12.16 7.02 2.92
C ASP A 21 12.64 6.44 1.58
N TRP A 22 13.14 7.31 0.71
CA TRP A 22 13.64 6.94 -0.61
C TRP A 22 14.88 6.05 -0.57
N TYR A 23 15.69 6.13 0.48
CA TYR A 23 16.87 5.30 0.65
C TYR A 23 16.48 3.83 0.88
N TYR A 24 15.59 3.57 1.84
CA TYR A 24 15.08 2.22 2.08
C TYR A 24 14.16 1.73 0.97
N THR A 25 13.37 2.62 0.34
CA THR A 25 12.55 2.27 -0.82
C THR A 25 13.42 1.76 -1.97
N LYS A 26 14.53 2.46 -2.29
CA LYS A 26 15.50 2.00 -3.29
C LYS A 26 16.10 0.65 -2.92
N LYS A 27 16.49 0.43 -1.66
CA LYS A 27 17.00 -0.87 -1.21
C LYS A 27 15.96 -1.98 -1.37
N TRP A 28 14.70 -1.72 -1.02
CA TRP A 28 13.62 -2.70 -1.13
C TRP A 28 13.32 -3.06 -2.60
N ILE A 29 13.27 -2.09 -3.50
CA ILE A 29 13.08 -2.32 -4.95
C ILE A 29 14.19 -3.22 -5.50
N ASN A 30 15.44 -2.94 -5.13
CA ASN A 30 16.62 -3.64 -5.65
C ASN A 30 16.94 -4.95 -4.91
N PHE A 31 16.30 -5.24 -3.78
CA PHE A 31 16.52 -6.48 -3.05
C PHE A 31 16.20 -7.69 -3.92
N ASN A 32 17.22 -8.53 -4.14
CA ASN A 32 17.12 -9.80 -4.85
C ASN A 32 16.82 -10.92 -3.84
N PRO A 33 15.60 -11.49 -3.84
CA PRO A 33 15.25 -12.59 -2.94
C PRO A 33 15.65 -13.97 -3.49
N THR A 34 16.45 -14.03 -4.55
CA THR A 34 16.88 -15.27 -5.20
C THR A 34 18.39 -15.43 -5.12
N ASP A 35 18.86 -16.67 -5.17
CA ASP A 35 20.30 -16.98 -5.11
C ASP A 35 21.04 -16.66 -6.42
N THR A 36 20.30 -16.38 -7.48
CA THR A 36 20.84 -16.08 -8.82
C THR A 36 20.92 -14.57 -9.05
N PRO A 37 22.02 -14.05 -9.64
CA PRO A 37 22.14 -12.63 -9.93
C PRO A 37 21.19 -12.16 -11.03
N THR A 38 20.80 -13.05 -11.95
CA THR A 38 19.80 -12.76 -13.00
C THR A 38 18.90 -13.97 -13.19
N SER A 39 17.59 -13.74 -13.34
CA SER A 39 16.63 -14.77 -13.74
C SER A 39 15.33 -14.11 -14.22
N ILE A 40 14.54 -14.85 -15.01
CA ILE A 40 13.17 -14.43 -15.38
C ILE A 40 12.34 -14.17 -14.12
N LYS A 41 12.49 -15.03 -13.10
CA LYS A 41 11.82 -14.89 -11.81
C LYS A 41 12.19 -13.56 -11.12
N LEU A 42 13.48 -13.24 -11.03
CA LEU A 42 13.96 -11.98 -10.45
C LEU A 42 13.41 -10.77 -11.22
N ARG A 43 13.48 -10.79 -12.56
CA ARG A 43 12.92 -9.75 -13.43
C ARG A 43 11.45 -9.52 -13.13
N ASN A 44 10.66 -10.59 -13.01
CA ASN A 44 9.22 -10.49 -12.75
C ASN A 44 8.94 -9.92 -11.35
N ILE A 45 9.72 -10.31 -10.34
CA ILE A 45 9.62 -9.77 -8.97
C ILE A 45 9.91 -8.27 -8.97
N GLN A 46 11.03 -7.85 -9.57
CA GLN A 46 11.41 -6.44 -9.65
C GLN A 46 10.37 -5.62 -10.42
N SER A 47 9.89 -6.13 -11.56
CA SER A 47 8.83 -5.49 -12.35
C SER A 47 7.55 -5.32 -11.52
N SER A 48 7.15 -6.34 -10.76
CA SER A 48 5.97 -6.27 -9.88
C SER A 48 6.15 -5.22 -8.78
N LYS A 49 7.31 -5.17 -8.11
CA LYS A 49 7.62 -4.14 -7.11
C LYS A 49 7.50 -2.74 -7.68
N ILE A 50 8.12 -2.48 -8.84
CA ILE A 50 8.10 -1.17 -9.50
C ILE A 50 6.66 -0.80 -9.86
N LYS A 51 5.92 -1.69 -10.54
CA LYS A 51 4.54 -1.41 -10.96
C LYS A 51 3.62 -1.09 -9.78
N LYS A 52 3.75 -1.81 -8.66
CA LYS A 52 2.98 -1.52 -7.44
C LYS A 52 3.38 -0.17 -6.84
N ALA A 53 4.68 0.09 -6.71
CA ALA A 53 5.18 1.35 -6.18
C ALA A 53 4.81 2.56 -7.04
N THR A 54 4.59 2.37 -8.35
CA THR A 54 4.26 3.45 -9.27
C THR A 54 2.79 3.50 -9.69
N PHE A 55 1.90 2.74 -9.06
CA PHE A 55 0.47 2.71 -9.42
C PHE A 55 0.22 2.31 -10.90
N ASN A 56 1.09 1.46 -11.44
CA ASN A 56 0.99 0.88 -12.80
C ASN A 56 0.82 -0.64 -12.76
N TYR A 57 0.33 -1.19 -11.65
CA TYR A 57 -0.03 -2.61 -11.59
C TYR A 57 -1.21 -2.87 -12.53
N PRO A 58 -1.24 -3.96 -13.31
CA PRO A 58 -2.30 -4.19 -14.31
C PRO A 58 -3.61 -4.62 -13.65
N THR A 59 -4.28 -3.69 -12.95
CA THR A 59 -5.63 -3.83 -12.41
C THR A 59 -6.67 -3.78 -13.52
N ARG A 60 -7.87 -4.30 -13.27
CA ARG A 60 -8.91 -4.40 -14.30
C ARG A 60 -9.35 -3.05 -14.85
N ASP A 61 -9.34 -1.97 -14.07
CA ASP A 61 -9.58 -0.61 -14.57
C ASP A 61 -8.53 -0.21 -15.64
N ILE A 62 -7.24 -0.49 -15.39
CA ILE A 62 -6.14 -0.23 -16.34
C ILE A 62 -6.22 -1.16 -17.55
N LEU A 63 -6.54 -2.44 -17.33
CA LEU A 63 -6.66 -3.42 -18.41
C LEU A 63 -7.84 -3.11 -19.33
N GLN A 64 -8.98 -2.73 -18.76
CA GLN A 64 -10.15 -2.27 -19.53
C GLN A 64 -9.83 -1.00 -20.32
N ARG A 65 -9.13 -0.03 -19.72
CA ARG A 65 -8.69 1.19 -20.41
C ARG A 65 -7.79 0.90 -21.61
N ASN A 66 -6.84 -0.04 -21.46
CA ASN A 66 -5.84 -0.33 -22.48
C ASN A 66 -6.33 -1.37 -23.52
N TYR A 67 -7.26 -2.25 -23.13
CA TYR A 67 -7.78 -3.35 -23.96
C TYR A 67 -9.32 -3.43 -23.89
N PRO A 68 -10.05 -2.39 -24.34
CA PRO A 68 -11.51 -2.29 -24.14
C PRO A 68 -12.31 -3.38 -24.84
N LEU A 69 -11.74 -4.07 -25.84
CA LEU A 69 -12.38 -5.19 -26.53
C LEU A 69 -12.24 -6.53 -25.79
N LEU A 70 -11.33 -6.62 -24.82
CA LEU A 70 -11.06 -7.86 -24.06
C LEU A 70 -11.72 -7.88 -22.67
N TYR A 71 -12.20 -6.73 -22.20
CA TYR A 71 -12.76 -6.56 -20.86
C TYR A 71 -14.18 -5.99 -20.95
N PRO A 72 -15.10 -6.42 -20.08
CA PRO A 72 -16.47 -5.88 -20.07
C PRO A 72 -16.45 -4.38 -19.78
N LEU A 73 -17.36 -3.62 -20.38
CA LEU A 73 -17.51 -2.18 -20.10
C LEU A 73 -18.16 -1.95 -18.73
N GLY A 74 -17.79 -0.86 -18.06
CA GLY A 74 -18.29 -0.49 -16.74
C GLY A 74 -17.36 -0.87 -15.60
N ARG A 75 -17.81 -0.72 -14.35
CA ARG A 75 -17.00 -1.02 -13.17
C ARG A 75 -16.70 -2.51 -13.08
N ILE A 76 -15.44 -2.86 -12.84
CA ILE A 76 -15.03 -4.25 -12.66
C ILE A 76 -14.52 -4.43 -11.23
N ASN A 77 -15.22 -5.24 -10.45
CA ASN A 77 -14.85 -5.47 -9.05
C ASN A 77 -13.57 -6.31 -8.93
N CYS A 78 -12.88 -6.12 -7.79
CA CYS A 78 -11.76 -6.93 -7.34
C CYS A 78 -12.14 -8.41 -7.31
N THR A 79 -11.29 -9.28 -7.86
CA THR A 79 -11.53 -10.73 -7.88
C THR A 79 -11.45 -11.38 -6.51
N GLU A 80 -10.70 -10.77 -5.59
CA GLU A 80 -10.47 -11.33 -4.26
C GLU A 80 -11.64 -10.98 -3.34
N CYS A 81 -11.97 -9.69 -3.18
CA CYS A 81 -13.02 -9.27 -2.25
C CYS A 81 -14.41 -9.17 -2.89
N SER A 82 -14.51 -8.94 -4.20
CA SER A 82 -15.75 -8.62 -4.92
C SER A 82 -16.54 -7.39 -4.42
N LEU A 83 -16.00 -6.63 -3.46
CA LEU A 83 -16.68 -5.50 -2.80
C LEU A 83 -16.38 -4.15 -3.47
N ASP A 84 -15.12 -3.90 -3.81
CA ASP A 84 -14.67 -2.63 -4.39
C ASP A 84 -14.16 -2.82 -5.82
N GLU A 85 -14.06 -1.72 -6.55
CA GLU A 85 -13.49 -1.68 -7.90
C GLU A 85 -12.01 -2.08 -7.89
N ASP A 86 -11.61 -2.92 -8.85
CA ASP A 86 -10.23 -3.36 -8.98
C ASP A 86 -9.36 -2.25 -9.56
N THR A 87 -8.74 -1.49 -8.66
CA THR A 87 -7.90 -0.32 -8.94
C THR A 87 -6.59 -0.43 -8.17
N ASN A 88 -5.54 0.28 -8.60
CA ASN A 88 -4.26 0.30 -7.88
C ASN A 88 -4.42 0.85 -6.45
N SER A 89 -5.38 1.75 -6.22
CA SER A 89 -5.76 2.26 -4.90
C SER A 89 -6.39 1.21 -3.98
N HIS A 90 -7.04 0.18 -4.53
CA HIS A 90 -7.71 -0.85 -3.75
C HIS A 90 -6.78 -1.99 -3.32
N ILE A 91 -5.82 -2.42 -4.15
CA ILE A 91 -5.02 -3.65 -3.91
C ILE A 91 -4.42 -3.70 -2.49
N GLY A 92 -3.82 -2.61 -2.03
CA GLY A 92 -3.20 -2.54 -0.70
C GLY A 92 -4.19 -2.49 0.46
N LEU A 93 -5.45 -2.14 0.18
CA LEU A 93 -6.55 -2.00 1.14
C LEU A 93 -7.58 -3.13 1.05
N CYS A 94 -7.36 -4.10 0.15
CA CYS A 94 -8.29 -5.20 -0.02
C CYS A 94 -8.50 -5.96 1.30
N PRO A 95 -9.74 -6.09 1.80
CA PRO A 95 -10.01 -6.65 3.12
C PRO A 95 -9.57 -8.11 3.24
N VAL A 96 -9.54 -8.84 2.12
CA VAL A 96 -9.05 -10.23 2.06
C VAL A 96 -7.58 -10.33 2.50
N HIS A 97 -6.77 -9.29 2.26
CA HIS A 97 -5.35 -9.29 2.62
C HIS A 97 -5.07 -8.73 4.00
N ARG A 98 -6.05 -8.08 4.64
CA ARG A 98 -5.86 -7.29 5.86
C ARG A 98 -5.29 -8.11 7.02
N GLN A 99 -5.82 -9.31 7.26
CA GLN A 99 -5.33 -10.18 8.34
C GLN A 99 -3.88 -10.64 8.11
N ALA A 100 -3.51 -10.93 6.86
CA ALA A 100 -2.15 -11.30 6.50
C ALA A 100 -1.18 -10.13 6.70
N ILE A 101 -1.56 -8.92 6.29
CA ILE A 101 -0.78 -7.69 6.50
C ILE A 101 -0.63 -7.42 8.00
N GLN A 102 -1.71 -7.53 8.78
CA GLN A 102 -1.66 -7.36 10.24
C GLN A 102 -0.67 -8.32 10.88
N THR A 103 -0.74 -9.59 10.53
CA THR A 103 0.16 -10.62 11.05
C THR A 103 1.61 -10.32 10.71
N LEU A 104 1.87 -9.86 9.48
CA LEU A 104 3.20 -9.49 9.02
C LEU A 104 3.75 -8.27 9.77
N LEU A 105 2.94 -7.22 9.92
CA LEU A 105 3.30 -6.01 10.68
C LEU A 105 3.59 -6.35 12.14
N SER A 106 2.76 -7.16 12.79
CA SER A 106 3.01 -7.62 14.17
C SER A 106 4.31 -8.42 14.28
N LYS A 107 4.62 -9.28 13.30
CA LYS A 107 5.88 -10.03 13.27
C LYS A 107 7.09 -9.11 13.17
N PHE A 108 7.07 -8.12 12.27
CA PHE A 108 8.19 -7.18 12.13
C PHE A 108 8.29 -6.20 13.29
N LYS A 109 7.16 -5.81 13.89
CA LYS A 109 7.14 -5.00 15.12
C LYS A 109 7.92 -5.69 16.24
N LYS A 110 7.62 -6.96 16.51
CA LYS A 110 8.33 -7.77 17.50
C LYS A 110 9.83 -7.86 17.18
N LYS A 111 10.18 -8.18 15.93
CA LYS A 111 11.58 -8.21 15.50
C LYS A 111 12.31 -6.89 15.75
N LEU A 112 11.69 -5.74 15.49
CA LEU A 112 12.30 -4.45 15.75
C LEU A 112 12.51 -4.22 17.25
N ILE A 113 11.51 -4.52 18.08
CA ILE A 113 11.63 -4.44 19.54
C ILE A 113 12.81 -5.30 20.03
N ASP A 114 12.88 -6.55 19.59
CA ASP A 114 13.94 -7.49 19.98
C ASP A 114 15.32 -7.00 19.54
N LEU A 115 15.44 -6.49 18.31
CA LEU A 115 16.69 -5.96 17.79
C LEU A 115 17.17 -4.75 18.60
N ILE A 116 16.29 -3.81 18.94
CA ILE A 116 16.68 -2.63 19.73
C ILE A 116 17.00 -3.04 21.16
N LYS A 117 16.18 -3.88 21.81
CA LYS A 117 16.47 -4.40 23.16
C LYS A 117 17.81 -5.16 23.21
N THR A 118 18.18 -5.88 22.15
CA THR A 118 19.45 -6.62 22.10
C THR A 118 20.66 -5.72 21.84
N ASN A 119 20.52 -4.69 21.00
CA ASN A 119 21.66 -3.91 20.50
C ASN A 119 21.78 -2.49 21.09
N HIS A 120 20.81 -2.03 21.90
CA HIS A 120 20.92 -0.73 22.53
C HIS A 120 22.10 -0.66 23.49
N THR A 121 22.78 0.49 23.50
CA THR A 121 23.88 0.80 24.42
C THR A 121 23.44 1.74 25.55
N SER A 122 22.18 2.16 25.54
CA SER A 122 21.59 3.06 26.53
C SER A 122 21.19 2.30 27.80
N SER A 123 21.34 2.93 28.97
CA SER A 123 20.76 2.41 30.22
C SER A 123 19.23 2.60 30.29
N PHE A 124 18.65 3.36 29.36
CA PHE A 124 17.21 3.64 29.26
C PHE A 124 16.56 2.81 28.16
N SER A 125 15.74 1.84 28.55
CA SER A 125 15.01 0.94 27.64
C SER A 125 13.52 0.76 27.96
N PHE A 126 13.04 1.41 29.02
CA PHE A 126 11.71 1.18 29.59
C PHE A 126 10.56 1.57 28.66
N ASP A 127 10.78 2.51 27.74
CA ASP A 127 9.76 3.04 26.83
C ASP A 127 9.86 2.53 25.39
N ILE A 128 10.91 1.76 25.05
CA ILE A 128 11.18 1.28 23.67
C ILE A 128 9.94 0.60 23.09
N GLU A 129 9.37 -0.32 23.86
CA GLU A 129 8.19 -1.09 23.44
C GLU A 129 6.97 -0.20 23.27
N SER A 130 6.73 0.73 24.20
CA SER A 130 5.64 1.70 24.12
C SER A 130 5.76 2.59 22.87
N ARG A 131 6.95 3.13 22.60
CA ARG A 131 7.18 4.00 21.43
C ARG A 131 7.00 3.25 20.12
N ILE A 132 7.49 2.02 20.01
CA ILE A 132 7.31 1.19 18.82
C ILE A 132 5.84 0.79 18.64
N ASN A 133 5.16 0.42 19.72
CA ASN A 133 3.74 0.05 19.67
C ASN A 133 2.87 1.20 19.19
N ASN A 134 3.19 2.43 19.59
CA ASN A 134 2.47 3.65 19.22
C ASN A 134 2.88 4.26 17.87
N SER A 135 3.98 3.79 17.26
CA SER A 135 4.47 4.27 15.97
C SER A 135 3.46 4.03 14.84
N ASN A 136 3.32 5.03 13.97
CA ASN A 136 2.48 4.93 12.76
C ASN A 136 3.01 3.88 11.77
N MET A 137 4.30 3.52 11.83
CA MET A 137 4.94 2.54 10.93
C MET A 137 4.27 1.16 10.93
N PHE A 138 3.66 0.76 12.05
CA PHE A 138 3.03 -0.55 12.20
C PHE A 138 1.51 -0.46 12.41
N LYS A 139 0.93 0.73 12.22
CA LYS A 139 -0.52 0.88 12.22
C LYS A 139 -1.03 0.43 10.87
N LEU A 140 -2.00 -0.47 10.88
CA LEU A 140 -2.90 -0.58 9.74
C LEU A 140 -3.64 0.74 9.65
N LEU A 141 -3.63 1.36 8.48
CA LEU A 141 -4.56 2.44 8.26
C LEU A 141 -5.98 1.92 8.50
N PRO A 142 -6.84 2.69 9.18
CA PRO A 142 -8.26 2.40 9.15
C PRO A 142 -8.69 2.34 7.69
N ASP A 143 -9.44 1.31 7.32
CA ASP A 143 -10.19 1.36 6.09
C ASP A 143 -11.17 2.53 6.24
N ILE A 144 -10.87 3.66 5.58
CA ILE A 144 -11.87 4.72 5.36
C ILE A 144 -13.11 4.10 4.70
N ILE A 145 -12.91 3.02 3.94
CA ILE A 145 -13.95 2.18 3.35
C ILE A 145 -14.76 1.42 4.41
N ASP A 146 -14.17 0.91 5.48
CA ASP A 146 -14.87 0.20 6.56
C ASP A 146 -15.60 1.20 7.45
N ILE A 147 -14.99 2.36 7.72
CA ILE A 147 -15.65 3.48 8.40
C ILE A 147 -16.85 3.94 7.55
N ALA A 148 -16.69 4.11 6.24
CA ALA A 148 -17.78 4.47 5.34
C ALA A 148 -18.85 3.38 5.22
N ARG A 149 -18.48 2.09 5.18
CA ARG A 149 -19.41 0.95 5.18
C ARG A 149 -20.23 0.88 6.48
N GLN A 150 -19.58 1.12 7.62
CA GLN A 150 -20.26 1.18 8.93
C GLN A 150 -21.24 2.36 9.01
N LEU A 151 -20.90 3.50 8.41
CA LEU A 151 -21.79 4.67 8.33
C LEU A 151 -22.99 4.43 7.40
N ILE A 152 -22.81 3.71 6.28
CA ILE A 152 -23.88 3.36 5.33
C ILE A 152 -24.87 2.33 5.91
N THR A 153 -24.44 1.50 6.87
CA THR A 153 -25.34 0.57 7.58
C THR A 153 -26.18 1.20 8.69
N SER A 154 -26.03 2.51 8.96
CA SER A 154 -26.94 3.26 9.84
C SER A 154 -28.06 3.92 9.01
N PRO A 155 -29.34 3.89 9.42
CA PRO A 155 -30.46 4.33 8.57
C PRO A 155 -30.53 5.83 8.25
N GLU A 156 -29.58 6.65 8.72
CA GLU A 156 -29.63 8.10 8.57
C GLU A 156 -28.26 8.69 8.22
N SER A 157 -27.90 8.73 6.93
CA SER A 157 -27.32 9.95 6.35
C SER A 157 -27.20 9.88 4.83
N VAL A 158 -27.95 10.79 4.21
CA VAL A 158 -28.07 11.11 2.80
C VAL A 158 -26.90 12.00 2.39
N PHE A 159 -26.22 11.63 1.30
CA PHE A 159 -25.35 12.45 0.44
C PHE A 159 -24.57 13.63 1.08
N HIS A 160 -23.25 13.45 1.22
CA HIS A 160 -22.31 14.57 1.08
C HIS A 160 -21.31 14.30 -0.04
N LYS A 161 -21.54 14.98 -1.16
CA LYS A 161 -20.61 15.10 -2.29
C LYS A 161 -19.53 16.10 -1.87
N ASN A 162 -18.33 15.63 -1.53
CA ASN A 162 -17.20 16.52 -1.27
C ASN A 162 -16.33 16.67 -2.52
N ASN A 163 -16.23 17.91 -3.00
CA ASN A 163 -15.49 18.39 -4.18
C ASN A 163 -13.96 18.42 -4.00
N HIS A 164 -13.41 17.66 -3.06
CA HIS A 164 -11.97 17.66 -2.78
C HIS A 164 -11.44 16.24 -2.93
N GLY A 165 -10.68 16.02 -4.00
CA GLY A 165 -10.09 14.73 -4.36
C GLY A 165 -9.18 14.20 -3.25
N TYR A 166 -9.73 13.37 -2.38
CA TYR A 166 -8.97 12.61 -1.40
C TYR A 166 -8.20 11.50 -2.13
N TYR A 167 -6.93 11.80 -2.42
CA TYR A 167 -5.92 10.79 -2.68
C TYR A 167 -5.22 10.48 -1.36
N PHE A 168 -5.40 9.27 -0.82
CA PHE A 168 -4.57 8.82 0.30
C PHE A 168 -4.03 7.41 0.08
N TYR A 169 -2.72 7.32 0.33
CA TYR A 169 -1.74 6.31 -0.06
C TYR A 169 -1.19 5.61 1.17
N ILE A 170 -0.82 4.33 1.05
CA ILE A 170 0.49 3.82 1.52
C ILE A 170 1.01 2.79 0.51
N ILE A 171 2.33 2.74 0.42
CA ILE A 171 3.17 1.59 0.04
C ILE A 171 2.62 0.27 0.60
#